data_AF-A0A7S1DZ68-F1
#
_entry.id   AF-A0A7S1DZ68-F1
#
_cell.length_a   1.000
_cell.length_b   1.000
_cell.length_c   1.000
_cell.angle_alpha   90.00
_cell.angle_beta   90.00
_cell.angle_gamma   90.00
#
_symmetry.space_group_name_H-M   'P 1'
#
loop_
_entity.id
_entity.type
_entity.pdbx_description
1 polymer ?
#
loop_
_entity_poly.entity_id
_entity_poly.type
_entity_poly.pdbx_seq_one_letter_code
_entity_poly.pdbx_strand_id
1 'polypeptide(L)'
;ISKKAKKEQRAIFREYVSTIVDGEFPQQSVSFRGGTLTLTSWKEVVQLNFIRHCLQGGLQTQILTNPTLQSIFSADGNVLNSDGHLSQLEKRLFLSKTSEASKQAYVDRNKKRQTRNNIKNHFLTTDGEDI
;
A
#
# COMPACT_ATOMS: atom_id res chain seq x y z
N ILE A 1 -5.96 27.39 8.72
CA ILE A 1 -5.87 25.97 8.32
C ILE A 1 -6.56 25.08 9.34
N SER A 2 -7.52 24.27 8.91
CA SER A 2 -8.27 23.34 9.78
C SER A 2 -7.37 22.22 10.34
N LYS A 3 -7.76 21.60 11.46
CA LYS A 3 -7.04 20.43 12.01
C LYS A 3 -6.88 19.30 10.99
N LYS A 4 -7.93 19.09 10.16
CA LYS A 4 -7.93 18.13 9.05
C LYS A 4 -6.85 18.45 8.02
N ALA A 5 -6.82 19.70 7.55
CA ALA A 5 -5.82 20.14 6.57
C ALA A 5 -4.38 20.06 7.11
N LYS A 6 -4.13 20.40 8.39
CA LYS A 6 -2.79 20.19 8.99
C LYS A 6 -2.40 18.71 9.06
N LYS A 7 -3.36 17.82 9.32
CA LYS A 7 -3.11 16.37 9.35
C LYS A 7 -2.72 15.84 7.98
N GLU A 8 -3.44 16.26 6.94
CA GLU A 8 -3.20 15.89 5.54
C GLU A 8 -1.86 16.43 5.03
N GLN A 9 -1.58 17.71 5.26
CA GLN A 9 -0.27 18.30 4.92
C GLN A 9 0.88 17.54 5.58
N ARG A 10 0.79 17.26 6.88
CA ARG A 10 1.84 16.48 7.58
C ARG A 10 1.99 15.07 7.03
N ALA A 11 0.94 14.44 6.50
CA ALA A 11 1.06 13.14 5.86
C ALA A 11 1.86 13.24 4.56
N ILE A 12 1.47 14.17 3.69
CA ILE A 12 2.15 14.42 2.41
C ILE A 12 3.63 14.81 2.64
N PHE A 13 3.92 15.70 3.59
CA PHE A 13 5.30 16.09 3.89
C PHE A 13 6.15 14.92 4.39
N ARG A 14 5.59 13.98 5.16
CA ARG A 14 6.33 12.79 5.58
C ARG A 14 6.71 11.91 4.40
N GLU A 15 5.80 11.74 3.43
CA GLU A 15 6.08 10.98 2.22
C GLU A 15 7.20 11.63 1.40
N TYR A 16 7.17 12.95 1.21
CA TYR A 16 8.26 13.66 0.52
C TYR A 16 9.59 13.57 1.26
N VAL A 17 9.59 13.74 2.59
CA VAL A 17 10.82 13.63 3.39
C VAL A 17 11.41 12.22 3.28
N SER A 18 10.58 11.18 3.34
CA SER A 18 11.01 9.80 3.16
C SER A 18 11.65 9.58 1.79
N THR A 19 11.09 10.14 0.71
CA THR A 19 11.75 10.06 -0.60
C THR A 19 13.08 10.82 -0.66
N ILE A 20 13.17 11.99 -0.05
CA ILE A 20 14.40 12.83 -0.12
C ILE A 20 15.52 12.26 0.76
N VAL A 21 15.18 11.77 1.96
CA VAL A 21 16.15 11.34 2.96
C VAL A 21 16.49 9.86 2.81
N ASP A 22 15.46 9.01 2.64
CA ASP A 22 15.61 7.55 2.66
C ASP A 22 15.66 6.95 1.24
N GLY A 23 15.37 7.76 0.21
CA GLY A 23 15.27 7.29 -1.18
C GLY A 23 14.03 6.43 -1.44
N GLU A 24 13.09 6.36 -0.50
CA GLU A 24 11.87 5.56 -0.62
C GLU A 24 10.80 6.33 -1.41
N PHE A 25 10.50 5.85 -2.62
CA PHE A 25 9.45 6.41 -3.45
C PHE A 25 8.08 5.92 -3.00
N PRO A 26 7.02 6.76 -3.13
CA PRO A 26 5.68 6.33 -2.79
C PRO A 26 5.23 5.21 -3.74
N GLN A 27 4.93 4.04 -3.18
CA GLN A 27 4.26 2.97 -3.92
C GLN A 27 2.75 3.10 -3.75
N GLN A 28 2.05 3.48 -4.82
CA GLN A 28 0.60 3.61 -4.79
C GLN A 28 -0.04 2.56 -5.71
N SER A 29 -0.90 1.73 -5.15
CA SER A 29 -1.66 0.72 -5.88
C SER A 29 -3.10 1.17 -6.13
N VAL A 30 -3.56 1.11 -7.38
CA VAL A 30 -4.96 1.29 -7.77
C VAL A 30 -5.49 -0.04 -8.29
N SER A 31 -6.45 -0.62 -7.57
CA SER A 31 -7.05 -1.90 -7.94
C SER A 31 -8.14 -1.75 -9.00
N PHE A 32 -8.10 -2.64 -9.99
CA PHE A 32 -9.09 -2.85 -11.04
C PHE A 32 -9.68 -4.25 -10.90
N ARG A 33 -10.60 -4.63 -11.80
CA ARG A 33 -11.26 -5.95 -11.78
C ARG A 33 -10.27 -7.09 -12.02
N GLY A 34 -9.36 -6.93 -12.98
CA GLY A 34 -8.42 -7.96 -13.41
C GLY A 34 -7.01 -7.85 -12.83
N GLY A 35 -6.70 -6.73 -12.16
CA GLY A 35 -5.34 -6.50 -11.69
C GLY A 35 -5.19 -5.22 -10.89
N THR A 36 -3.94 -4.85 -10.62
CA THR A 36 -3.60 -3.64 -9.87
C THR A 36 -2.60 -2.83 -10.67
N LEU A 37 -2.90 -1.55 -10.87
CA LEU A 37 -1.95 -0.59 -11.40
C LEU A 37 -1.08 -0.10 -10.24
N THR A 38 0.22 -0.34 -10.32
CA THR A 38 1.18 0.11 -9.31
C THR A 38 1.97 1.29 -9.84
N LEU A 39 1.90 2.42 -9.13
CA LEU A 39 2.70 3.61 -9.39
C LEU A 39 3.93 3.58 -8.50
N THR A 40 5.08 3.89 -9.09
CA THR A 40 6.40 3.80 -8.43
C THR A 40 7.12 5.14 -8.36
N SER A 41 6.55 6.19 -8.97
CA SER A 41 7.17 7.52 -9.01
C SER A 41 6.20 8.66 -8.66
N TRP A 42 6.75 9.75 -8.13
CA TRP A 42 5.99 10.98 -7.88
C TRP A 42 5.39 11.58 -9.16
N LYS A 43 6.09 11.44 -10.29
CA LYS A 43 5.58 11.87 -11.60
C LYS A 43 4.24 11.19 -11.91
N GLU A 44 4.20 9.87 -11.79
CA GLU A 44 3.00 9.08 -12.04
C GLU A 44 1.88 9.42 -11.05
N VAL A 45 2.21 9.60 -9.77
CA VAL A 45 1.23 9.99 -8.73
C VAL A 45 0.60 11.35 -9.05
N VAL A 46 1.41 12.34 -9.43
CA VAL A 46 0.91 13.68 -9.80
C VAL A 46 0.06 13.61 -11.08
N GLN A 47 0.52 12.89 -12.11
CA GLN A 47 -0.23 12.68 -13.35
C GLN A 47 -1.58 12.01 -13.08
N LEU A 48 -1.61 10.95 -12.26
CA LEU A 48 -2.84 10.26 -11.89
C LEU A 48 -3.80 11.19 -11.14
N ASN A 49 -3.30 11.98 -10.18
CA ASN A 49 -4.16 12.91 -9.43
C ASN A 49 -4.77 13.99 -10.34
N PHE A 50 -4.00 14.51 -11.29
CA PHE A 50 -4.51 15.46 -12.29
C PHE A 50 -5.60 14.81 -13.16
N ILE A 51 -5.31 13.66 -13.75
CA ILE A 51 -6.24 12.95 -14.63
C ILE A 51 -7.50 12.51 -13.85
N ARG A 52 -7.35 12.08 -12.60
CA ARG A 52 -8.47 11.75 -11.71
C ARG A 52 -9.38 12.96 -11.47
N HIS A 53 -8.81 14.15 -11.30
CA HIS A 53 -9.60 15.35 -11.11
C HIS A 53 -10.41 15.72 -12.37
N CYS A 54 -9.81 15.53 -13.55
CA CYS A 54 -10.46 15.81 -14.83
C CYS A 54 -11.53 14.77 -15.20
N LEU A 55 -11.23 13.48 -15.05
CA LEU A 55 -12.09 12.39 -15.53
C LEU A 55 -13.06 11.87 -14.47
N GLN A 56 -12.79 12.10 -13.19
CA GLN A 56 -13.61 11.68 -12.05
C GLN A 56 -14.05 10.20 -12.17
N GLY A 57 -15.35 9.94 -12.24
CA GLY A 57 -15.91 8.59 -12.38
C GLY A 57 -15.52 7.87 -13.67
N GLY A 58 -15.13 8.61 -14.72
CA GLY A 58 -14.67 8.07 -15.99
C GLY A 58 -13.22 7.57 -15.98
N LEU A 59 -12.45 7.82 -14.92
CA LEU A 59 -11.04 7.46 -14.83
C LEU A 59 -10.79 5.97 -15.09
N GLN A 60 -11.59 5.09 -14.48
CA GLN A 60 -11.40 3.64 -14.61
C GLN A 60 -11.58 3.20 -16.05
N THR A 61 -12.70 3.57 -16.68
CA THR A 61 -12.98 3.24 -18.08
C THR A 61 -11.87 3.75 -18.99
N GLN A 62 -11.42 4.99 -18.78
CA GLN A 62 -10.40 5.61 -19.63
C GLN A 62 -9.04 4.93 -19.48
N ILE A 63 -8.63 4.51 -18.28
CA ILE A 63 -7.39 3.71 -18.12
C ILE A 63 -7.50 2.36 -18.87
N LEU A 64 -8.69 1.76 -18.91
CA LEU A 64 -8.91 0.47 -19.58
C LEU A 64 -9.00 0.58 -21.11
N THR A 65 -9.43 1.71 -21.65
CA THR A 65 -9.73 1.83 -23.09
C THR A 65 -8.83 2.80 -23.85
N ASN A 66 -8.18 3.75 -23.18
CA ASN A 66 -7.43 4.82 -23.82
C ASN A 66 -5.94 4.45 -23.96
N PRO A 67 -5.43 4.24 -25.20
CA PRO A 67 -4.03 3.85 -25.42
C PRO A 67 -3.02 4.88 -24.91
N THR A 68 -3.36 6.16 -24.95
CA THR A 68 -2.48 7.23 -24.46
C THR A 68 -2.32 7.16 -22.95
N LEU A 69 -3.41 6.94 -22.22
CA LEU A 69 -3.34 6.78 -20.76
C LEU A 69 -2.62 5.48 -20.38
N GLN A 70 -2.86 4.41 -21.13
CA GLN A 70 -2.14 3.14 -20.97
C GLN A 70 -0.64 3.32 -21.16
N SER A 71 -0.22 4.05 -22.20
CA SER A 71 1.19 4.37 -22.43
C SER A 71 1.77 5.23 -21.31
N ILE A 72 1.05 6.24 -20.81
CA ILE A 72 1.52 7.11 -19.71
C ILE A 72 1.79 6.31 -18.43
N PHE A 73 0.92 5.37 -18.10
CA PHE A 73 1.01 4.58 -16.86
C PHE A 73 1.63 3.19 -17.06
N SER A 74 2.14 2.88 -18.26
CA SER A 74 2.58 1.52 -18.64
C SER A 74 1.55 0.44 -18.25
N ALA A 75 0.27 0.76 -18.43
CA ALA A 75 -0.84 -0.10 -18.05
C ALA A 75 -1.30 -0.93 -19.25
N ASP A 76 -1.64 -2.19 -19.01
CA ASP A 76 -2.30 -3.04 -20.01
C ASP A 76 -3.80 -3.13 -19.68
N GLY A 77 -4.62 -2.48 -20.52
CA GLY A 77 -6.08 -2.47 -20.35
C GLY A 77 -6.71 -3.86 -20.41
N ASN A 78 -6.15 -4.80 -21.18
CA ASN A 78 -6.66 -6.16 -21.28
C ASN A 78 -6.38 -6.96 -20.02
N VAL A 79 -5.18 -6.79 -19.43
CA VAL A 79 -4.84 -7.42 -18.15
C VAL A 79 -5.69 -6.83 -17.02
N LEU A 80 -5.81 -5.50 -16.96
CA LEU A 80 -6.57 -4.82 -15.92
C LEU A 80 -8.09 -5.04 -16.01
N ASN A 81 -8.61 -5.32 -17.21
CA ASN A 81 -10.02 -5.63 -17.46
C ASN A 81 -10.30 -7.14 -17.53
N SER A 82 -9.28 -7.99 -17.38
CA SER A 82 -9.52 -9.43 -17.33
C SER A 82 -10.47 -9.75 -16.18
N ASP A 83 -11.36 -10.73 -16.36
CA ASP A 83 -12.15 -11.26 -15.25
C ASP A 83 -11.17 -12.00 -14.32
N GLY A 84 -10.56 -11.24 -13.41
CA GLY A 84 -9.53 -11.65 -12.45
C GLY A 84 -10.07 -12.59 -11.37
N HIS A 85 -10.94 -13.52 -11.76
CA HIS A 85 -11.35 -14.61 -10.93
C HIS A 85 -10.14 -15.53 -10.74
N LEU A 86 -9.40 -15.29 -9.65
CA LEU A 86 -8.48 -16.27 -9.09
C LEU A 86 -9.22 -17.61 -9.03
N SER A 87 -8.59 -18.64 -9.57
CA SER A 87 -9.08 -20.00 -9.49
C SER A 87 -9.29 -20.39 -8.03
N GLN A 88 -10.13 -21.40 -7.78
CA GLN A 88 -10.39 -21.85 -6.42
C GLN A 88 -9.10 -22.31 -5.71
N LEU A 89 -8.13 -22.82 -6.46
CA LEU A 89 -6.81 -23.20 -5.96
C LEU A 89 -5.99 -21.96 -5.58
N GLU A 90 -5.92 -20.94 -6.43
CA GLU A 90 -5.21 -19.69 -6.13
C GLU A 90 -5.84 -18.95 -4.95
N LYS A 91 -7.18 -18.92 -4.86
CA LYS A 91 -7.88 -18.41 -3.67
C LYS A 91 -7.50 -19.17 -2.41
N ARG A 92 -7.35 -20.50 -2.49
CA ARG A 92 -6.91 -21.30 -1.34
C ARG A 92 -5.45 -20.99 -0.97
N LEU A 93 -4.57 -20.85 -1.95
CA LEU A 93 -3.15 -20.60 -1.71
C LEU A 93 -2.87 -19.20 -1.18
N PHE A 94 -3.47 -18.17 -1.79
CA PHE A 94 -3.13 -16.78 -1.50
C PHE A 94 -4.12 -16.08 -0.56
N LEU A 95 -5.39 -16.45 -0.57
CA LEU A 95 -6.46 -15.74 0.17
C LEU A 95 -7.00 -16.52 1.38
N SER A 96 -6.66 -17.81 1.53
CA SER A 96 -7.14 -18.56 2.70
C SER A 96 -6.46 -18.10 3.99
N LYS A 97 -7.17 -18.21 5.11
CA LYS A 97 -6.63 -17.93 6.45
C LYS A 97 -5.44 -18.82 6.82
N THR A 98 -5.30 -19.96 6.14
CA THR A 98 -4.23 -20.94 6.33
C THR A 98 -3.09 -20.77 5.33
N SER A 99 -3.17 -19.78 4.43
CA SER A 99 -2.08 -19.44 3.51
C SER A 99 -0.79 -19.17 4.27
N GLU A 100 0.35 -19.48 3.64
CA GLU A 100 1.67 -19.23 4.21
C GLU A 100 1.86 -17.75 4.54
N ALA A 101 1.40 -16.84 3.67
CA ALA A 101 1.44 -15.41 3.92
C ALA A 101 0.67 -15.01 5.19
N SER A 102 -0.52 -15.58 5.42
CA SER A 102 -1.31 -15.32 6.64
C SER A 102 -0.62 -15.87 7.89
N LYS A 103 -0.02 -17.07 7.80
CA LYS A 103 0.74 -17.67 8.90
C LYS A 103 1.97 -16.84 9.24
N GLN A 104 2.73 -16.41 8.23
CA GLN A 104 3.93 -15.59 8.40
C GLN A 104 3.60 -14.25 9.06
N ALA A 105 2.57 -13.55 8.56
CA ALA A 105 2.12 -12.30 9.15
C ALA A 105 1.67 -12.45 10.63
N TYR A 106 1.03 -13.58 10.96
CA TYR A 106 0.67 -13.89 12.34
C TYR A 106 1.91 -14.09 13.23
N VAL A 107 2.89 -14.89 12.76
CA VAL A 107 4.15 -15.14 13.47
C VAL A 107 4.90 -13.84 13.72
N ASP A 108 5.06 -12.99 12.70
CA ASP A 108 5.78 -11.72 12.81
C ASP A 108 5.09 -10.75 13.78
N ARG A 109 3.75 -10.71 13.74
CA ARG A 109 2.99 -9.92 14.71
C ARG A 109 3.13 -10.46 16.13
N ASN A 110 3.17 -11.77 16.31
CA ASN A 110 3.33 -12.37 17.64
C ASN A 110 4.74 -12.09 18.21
N LYS A 111 5.79 -12.20 17.39
CA LYS A 111 7.15 -11.80 17.75
C LYS A 111 7.20 -10.35 18.22
N LYS A 112 6.65 -9.40 17.44
CA LYS A 112 6.58 -7.98 17.83
C LYS A 112 5.84 -7.75 19.15
N ARG A 113 4.76 -8.51 19.41
CA ARG A 113 4.01 -8.44 20.68
C ARG A 113 4.84 -8.95 21.85
N GLN A 114 5.53 -10.08 21.68
CA GLN A 114 6.43 -10.64 22.69
C GLN A 114 7.57 -9.68 23.00
N THR A 115 8.25 -9.12 21.99
CA THR A 115 9.30 -8.11 22.20
C THR A 115 8.79 -6.92 23.00
N ARG A 116 7.61 -6.38 22.66
CA ARG A 116 7.02 -5.26 23.41
C ARG A 116 6.67 -5.63 24.85
N ASN A 117 6.17 -6.84 25.08
CA ASN A 117 5.87 -7.32 26.43
C ASN A 117 7.16 -7.53 27.24
N ASN A 118 8.21 -8.08 26.63
CA ASN A 118 9.51 -8.26 27.25
C ASN A 118 10.15 -6.92 27.61
N ILE A 119 10.07 -5.91 26.73
CA ILE A 119 10.52 -4.53 27.05
C ILE A 119 9.74 -3.96 28.24
N LYS A 120 8.43 -4.16 28.30
CA LYS A 120 7.63 -3.72 29.46
C LYS A 120 8.02 -4.45 30.74
N ASN A 121 8.26 -5.76 30.65
CA ASN A 121 8.66 -6.59 31.79
C ASN A 121 10.12 -6.32 32.22
N HIS A 122 10.97 -5.83 31.32
CA HIS A 122 12.35 -5.44 31.65
C HIS A 122 12.36 -4.35 32.72
N PHE A 123 11.49 -3.34 32.62
CA PHE A 123 11.30 -2.32 33.67
C PHE A 123 10.86 -2.90 35.03
N LEU A 124 10.24 -4.10 35.07
CA LEU A 124 9.86 -4.76 36.33
C LEU A 124 10.97 -5.65 36.91
N THR A 125 11.98 -6.00 36.12
CA THR A 125 13.04 -6.94 36.53
C THR A 125 14.30 -6.22 37.00
N THR A 126 14.46 -4.94 36.69
CA THR A 126 15.63 -4.12 37.05
C THR A 126 15.56 -3.51 38.45
N ASP A 127 14.41 -3.60 39.14
CA ASP A 127 14.19 -2.95 40.44
C ASP A 127 14.44 -3.90 41.64
N GLY A 128 15.02 -5.08 41.39
CA GLY A 128 15.18 -6.15 42.39
C GLY A 128 16.61 -6.67 42.62
N GLU A 129 17.60 -6.22 41.84
CA GLU A 129 19.02 -6.54 42.06
C GLU A 129 19.83 -5.27 41.90
N ASP A 130 19.86 -4.44 42.94
CA ASP A 130 20.96 -3.51 43.27
C ASP A 130 20.60 -2.75 44.57
N ILE A 131 20.58 -3.46 45.71
CA ILE A 131 21.04 -2.99 47.04
C ILE A 131 21.61 -4.19 47.80
#